data_AF-A0A5J6XP07-F1
#
_entry.id   AF-A0A5J6XP07-F1
#
_cell.length_a   1.000
_cell.length_b   1.000
_cell.length_c   1.000
_cell.angle_alpha   90.00
_cell.angle_beta   90.00
_cell.angle_gamma   90.00
#
_symmetry.space_group_name_H-M   'P 1'
#
loop_
_entity.id
_entity.type
_entity.pdbx_description
1 polymer ?
#
loop_
_entity_poly.entity_id
_entity_poly.type
_entity_poly.pdbx_seq_one_letter_code
_entity_poly.pdbx_strand_id
1 'polypeptide(L)'
;MDFPYKLEVSQDKMKAWIIPIGNQAQSVSDRQIDEWLVSLPIIFGIKKETKVHLLNTEQVVFPLLIAEGKLPENGQDGELKLEYTKGIDTGEQLFNFRNVMDIPSISTGDKIAAASQPTYGLFGMDIFGNEIKPKPGKRAVYKLGPNVIEHESSLYSTINGQISIVGHTIQVNPVFYVKGDLSLEVGNIDFWKCVY
;
A
#
# COMPACT_ATOMS: atom_id res chain seq x y z
N MET A 1 -18.37 19.27 43.07
CA MET A 1 -17.45 18.31 43.71
C MET A 1 -16.32 18.11 42.74
N ASP A 2 -15.08 18.28 43.18
CA ASP A 2 -13.93 18.02 42.32
C ASP A 2 -13.70 16.51 42.25
N PHE A 3 -13.61 15.98 41.04
CA PHE A 3 -13.31 14.56 40.83
C PHE A 3 -11.82 14.32 41.12
N PRO A 4 -11.44 13.27 41.86
CA PRO A 4 -10.06 13.10 42.36
C PRO A 4 -9.06 12.61 41.30
N TYR A 5 -9.44 12.65 40.02
CA TYR A 5 -8.59 12.24 38.90
C TYR A 5 -8.56 13.35 37.85
N LYS A 6 -7.41 13.54 37.22
CA LYS A 6 -7.25 14.43 36.07
C LYS A 6 -7.11 13.62 34.78
N LEU A 7 -7.63 14.21 33.70
CA LEU A 7 -7.49 13.69 32.35
C LEU A 7 -6.18 14.21 31.75
N GLU A 8 -5.37 13.32 31.20
CA GLU A 8 -4.22 13.64 30.36
C GLU A 8 -4.47 13.12 28.95
N VAL A 9 -4.33 13.98 27.96
CA VAL A 9 -4.56 13.64 26.55
C VAL A 9 -3.24 13.70 25.80
N SER A 10 -2.99 12.75 24.91
CA SER A 10 -1.82 12.78 24.03
C SER A 10 -1.86 14.00 23.10
N GLN A 11 -0.69 14.47 22.68
CA GLN A 11 -0.60 15.61 21.75
C GLN A 11 -1.30 15.36 20.42
N ASP A 12 -1.31 14.11 19.95
CA ASP A 12 -1.98 13.67 18.73
C ASP A 12 -3.50 13.46 18.90
N LYS A 13 -4.04 13.66 20.12
CA LYS A 13 -5.46 13.48 20.47
C LYS A 13 -5.97 12.04 20.28
N MET A 14 -5.09 11.06 20.13
CA MET A 14 -5.46 9.67 19.90
C MET A 14 -5.68 8.88 21.18
N LYS A 15 -5.15 9.34 22.31
CA LYS A 15 -5.22 8.60 23.58
C LYS A 15 -5.51 9.54 24.73
N ALA A 16 -6.29 9.03 25.68
CA ALA A 16 -6.60 9.71 26.93
C ALA A 16 -6.30 8.77 28.10
N TRP A 17 -5.57 9.29 29.07
CA TRP A 17 -5.28 8.63 30.33
C TRP A 17 -5.86 9.39 31.49
N ILE A 18 -6.10 8.68 32.57
CA ILE A 18 -6.44 9.27 33.85
C ILE A 18 -5.29 9.06 34.82
N ILE A 19 -5.05 10.06 35.68
CA ILE A 19 -4.16 9.93 36.82
C ILE A 19 -4.74 10.59 38.07
N PRO A 20 -4.46 10.05 39.27
CA PRO A 20 -4.96 10.61 40.52
C PRO A 20 -4.39 12.01 40.77
N ILE A 21 -5.23 12.87 41.36
CA ILE A 21 -4.83 14.19 41.86
C ILE A 21 -4.27 13.98 43.27
N GLY A 22 -2.97 13.73 43.36
CA GLY A 22 -2.25 13.43 44.60
C GLY A 22 -1.44 12.14 44.53
N ASN A 23 -0.97 11.64 45.68
CA ASN A 23 -0.08 10.47 45.73
C ASN A 23 -0.81 9.11 45.77
N GLN A 24 -2.15 9.09 45.84
CA GLN A 24 -2.92 7.84 46.01
C GLN A 24 -4.23 7.86 45.22
N ALA A 25 -4.64 6.68 44.76
CA ALA A 25 -5.95 6.46 44.19
C ALA A 25 -7.03 6.63 45.26
N GLN A 26 -8.13 7.29 44.93
CA GLN A 26 -9.25 7.51 45.85
C GLN A 26 -10.49 6.74 45.38
N SER A 27 -11.15 6.07 46.30
CA SER A 27 -12.42 5.40 46.03
C SER A 27 -13.47 6.42 45.58
N VAL A 28 -14.11 6.14 44.46
CA VAL A 28 -15.17 6.96 43.87
C VAL A 28 -16.41 6.12 43.67
N SER A 29 -17.59 6.72 43.81
CA SER A 29 -18.85 6.01 43.57
C SER A 29 -19.14 5.85 42.09
N ASP A 30 -19.90 4.81 41.75
CA ASP A 30 -20.38 4.51 40.39
C ASP A 30 -20.99 5.73 39.70
N ARG A 31 -21.86 6.43 40.43
CA ARG A 31 -22.54 7.65 39.97
C ARG A 31 -21.57 8.79 39.67
N GLN A 32 -20.56 9.00 40.53
CA GLN A 32 -19.57 10.05 40.31
C GLN A 32 -18.70 9.78 39.07
N ILE A 33 -18.38 8.50 38.81
CA ILE A 33 -17.63 8.11 37.60
C ILE A 33 -18.45 8.42 36.35
N ASP A 34 -19.74 8.03 36.33
CA ASP A 34 -20.61 8.28 35.17
C ASP A 34 -20.81 9.78 34.91
N GLU A 35 -21.12 10.56 35.96
CA GLU A 35 -21.26 12.02 35.85
C GLU A 35 -19.97 12.67 35.34
N TRP A 36 -18.81 12.20 35.81
CA TRP A 36 -17.52 12.72 35.37
C TRP A 36 -17.19 12.32 33.92
N LEU A 37 -17.37 11.05 33.54
CA LEU A 37 -17.13 10.59 32.17
C LEU A 37 -17.99 11.34 31.14
N VAL A 38 -19.26 11.63 31.48
CA VAL A 38 -20.15 12.44 30.64
C VAL A 38 -19.70 13.91 30.55
N SER A 39 -19.06 14.43 31.60
CA SER A 39 -18.50 15.79 31.59
C SER A 39 -17.22 15.93 30.76
N LEU A 40 -16.56 14.81 30.42
CA LEU A 40 -15.35 14.84 29.62
C LEU A 40 -15.65 15.13 28.14
N PRO A 41 -14.77 15.85 27.44
CA PRO A 41 -14.93 16.10 26.00
C PRO A 41 -14.67 14.87 25.12
N ILE A 42 -14.67 13.65 25.67
CA ILE A 42 -14.36 12.41 24.94
C ILE A 42 -15.65 11.86 24.33
N ILE A 43 -15.68 11.75 23.01
CA ILE A 43 -16.85 11.30 22.24
C ILE A 43 -16.65 9.86 21.74
N PHE A 44 -15.40 9.46 21.51
CA PHE A 44 -15.07 8.20 20.88
C PHE A 44 -13.99 7.41 21.65
N GLY A 45 -14.08 6.09 21.59
CA GLY A 45 -13.00 5.20 22.01
C GLY A 45 -12.92 4.90 23.51
N ILE A 46 -13.92 5.28 24.32
CA ILE A 46 -13.94 4.99 25.76
C ILE A 46 -13.94 3.47 26.01
N LYS A 47 -12.95 2.98 26.76
CA LYS A 47 -12.81 1.57 27.13
C LYS A 47 -13.82 1.21 28.20
N LYS A 48 -14.61 0.15 27.97
CA LYS A 48 -15.64 -0.34 28.90
C LYS A 48 -15.08 -0.72 30.27
N GLU A 49 -13.84 -1.18 30.30
CA GLU A 49 -13.13 -1.63 31.50
C GLU A 49 -12.73 -0.47 32.43
N THR A 50 -12.70 0.77 31.92
CA THR A 50 -12.35 1.99 32.69
C THR A 50 -13.13 2.08 33.99
N LYS A 51 -14.45 1.84 33.93
CA LYS A 51 -15.34 1.96 35.08
C LYS A 51 -15.05 0.88 36.13
N VAL A 52 -14.80 -0.36 35.69
CA VAL A 52 -14.46 -1.48 36.58
C VAL A 52 -13.13 -1.23 37.28
N HIS A 53 -12.13 -0.71 36.56
CA HIS A 53 -10.86 -0.34 37.15
C HIS A 53 -11.03 0.79 38.18
N LEU A 54 -11.75 1.86 37.84
CA LEU A 54 -11.97 2.99 38.75
C LEU A 54 -12.75 2.62 40.03
N LEU A 55 -13.64 1.63 39.97
CA LEU A 55 -14.32 1.11 41.16
C LEU A 55 -13.38 0.27 42.04
N ASN A 56 -12.42 -0.45 41.44
CA ASN A 56 -11.46 -1.33 42.11
C ASN A 56 -10.06 -0.71 42.18
N THR A 57 -9.96 0.46 42.83
CA THR A 57 -8.75 1.29 42.85
C THR A 57 -7.47 0.61 43.35
N GLU A 58 -7.56 -0.42 44.20
CA GLU A 58 -6.41 -1.18 44.72
C GLU A 58 -5.64 -1.96 43.64
N GLN A 59 -6.28 -2.24 42.49
CA GLN A 59 -5.69 -3.01 41.40
C GLN A 59 -5.34 -2.16 40.17
N VAL A 60 -5.49 -0.84 40.26
CA VAL A 60 -5.26 0.06 39.13
C VAL A 60 -3.83 0.57 39.12
N VAL A 61 -3.15 0.35 38.00
CA VAL A 61 -1.87 0.98 37.69
C VAL A 61 -2.14 2.26 36.90
N PHE A 62 -1.66 3.38 37.43
CA PHE A 62 -1.72 4.67 36.75
C PHE A 62 -0.42 4.96 35.98
N PRO A 63 -0.47 5.65 34.82
CA PRO A 63 -1.65 6.17 34.13
C PRO A 63 -2.55 5.09 33.52
N LEU A 64 -3.86 5.18 33.76
CA LEU A 64 -4.84 4.24 33.19
C LEU A 64 -5.36 4.80 31.86
N LEU A 65 -5.22 4.02 30.78
CA LEU A 65 -5.74 4.38 29.46
C LEU A 65 -7.26 4.21 29.43
N ILE A 66 -7.99 5.29 29.23
CA ILE A 66 -9.46 5.30 29.29
C ILE A 66 -10.13 5.45 27.93
N ALA A 67 -9.46 6.06 26.96
CA ALA A 67 -9.97 6.20 25.62
C ALA A 67 -8.86 6.12 24.57
N GLU A 68 -9.18 5.50 23.45
CA GLU A 68 -8.27 5.30 22.32
C GLU A 68 -9.02 5.52 21.00
N GLY A 69 -8.56 6.48 20.23
CA GLY A 69 -9.04 6.75 18.88
C GLY A 69 -8.67 5.63 17.92
N LYS A 70 -9.27 5.68 16.73
CA LYS A 70 -8.98 4.75 15.63
C LYS A 70 -8.09 5.46 14.60
N LEU A 71 -6.91 4.91 14.32
CA LEU A 71 -6.05 5.45 13.27
C LEU A 71 -6.70 5.24 11.88
N PRO A 72 -6.49 6.16 10.93
CA PRO A 72 -6.90 5.94 9.56
C PRO A 72 -6.10 4.82 8.91
N GLU A 73 -6.73 4.10 8.00
CA GLU A 73 -6.06 3.09 7.17
C GLU A 73 -5.86 3.69 5.78
N ASN A 74 -4.62 3.80 5.32
CA ASN A 74 -4.35 4.36 3.99
C ASN A 74 -4.82 3.40 2.89
N GLY A 75 -5.21 3.97 1.75
CA GLY A 75 -5.45 3.21 0.53
C GLY A 75 -4.17 2.57 0.01
N GLN A 76 -4.33 1.46 -0.71
CA GLN A 76 -3.25 0.76 -1.37
C GLN A 76 -3.09 1.32 -2.78
N ASP A 77 -1.84 1.58 -3.17
CA ASP A 77 -1.52 2.01 -4.52
C ASP A 77 -1.84 0.89 -5.53
N GLY A 78 -2.27 1.29 -6.72
CA GLY A 78 -2.38 0.40 -7.86
C GLY A 78 -0.99 0.00 -8.34
N GLU A 79 -0.84 -1.25 -8.72
CA GLU A 79 0.39 -1.84 -9.20
C GLU A 79 0.16 -2.48 -10.57
N LEU A 80 1.16 -2.41 -11.44
CA LEU A 80 1.14 -3.13 -12.69
C LEU A 80 1.73 -4.53 -12.51
N LYS A 81 0.88 -5.54 -12.54
CA LYS A 81 1.28 -6.94 -12.46
C LYS A 81 1.51 -7.51 -13.85
N LEU A 82 2.75 -7.89 -14.15
CA LEU A 82 3.11 -8.57 -15.40
C LEU A 82 2.62 -10.02 -15.35
N GLU A 83 2.00 -10.49 -16.43
CA GLU A 83 1.54 -11.88 -16.56
C GLU A 83 2.71 -12.83 -16.90
N TYR A 84 3.76 -12.30 -17.55
CA TYR A 84 4.94 -13.07 -17.95
C TYR A 84 6.20 -12.50 -17.30
N THR A 85 6.89 -13.28 -16.48
CA THR A 85 8.13 -12.84 -15.80
C THR A 85 9.41 -13.37 -16.44
N LYS A 86 9.31 -14.37 -17.33
CA LYS A 86 10.47 -14.94 -18.02
C LYS A 86 10.83 -14.07 -19.22
N GLY A 87 12.11 -13.69 -19.36
CA GLY A 87 12.73 -13.05 -20.54
C GLY A 87 12.23 -11.66 -20.94
N ILE A 88 11.74 -10.89 -19.96
CA ILE A 88 11.62 -9.45 -20.09
C ILE A 88 13.03 -8.86 -20.14
N ASP A 89 13.32 -8.08 -21.16
CA ASP A 89 14.50 -7.23 -21.17
C ASP A 89 14.20 -5.95 -20.39
N THR A 90 14.79 -5.84 -19.20
CA THR A 90 14.71 -4.65 -18.33
C THR A 90 15.82 -3.63 -18.63
N GLY A 91 16.66 -3.87 -19.63
CA GLY A 91 17.80 -3.01 -19.98
C GLY A 91 19.00 -3.11 -19.02
N GLU A 92 18.85 -3.78 -17.88
CA GLU A 92 19.92 -3.98 -16.88
C GLU A 92 20.57 -5.37 -16.93
N GLN A 93 19.93 -6.35 -17.56
CA GLN A 93 20.47 -7.72 -17.64
C GLN A 93 21.22 -7.96 -18.95
N LEU A 94 22.54 -8.16 -18.81
CA LEU A 94 23.36 -8.86 -19.80
C LEU A 94 22.87 -10.31 -19.91
N PHE A 95 21.90 -10.56 -20.80
CA PHE A 95 21.45 -11.91 -21.11
C PHE A 95 22.64 -12.70 -21.68
N ASN A 96 23.08 -13.72 -20.94
CA ASN A 96 24.03 -14.70 -21.45
C ASN A 96 23.33 -15.58 -22.50
N PHE A 97 23.51 -15.26 -23.79
CA PHE A 97 22.96 -16.00 -24.95
C PHE A 97 23.58 -17.40 -25.16
N ARG A 98 23.88 -18.17 -24.11
CA ARG A 98 24.49 -19.51 -24.25
C ARG A 98 23.49 -20.65 -24.43
N ASN A 99 22.19 -20.43 -24.21
CA ASN A 99 21.16 -21.45 -24.41
C ASN A 99 20.04 -20.91 -25.30
N VAL A 100 20.15 -21.15 -26.60
CA VAL A 100 19.10 -20.89 -27.59
C VAL A 100 18.00 -21.93 -27.38
N MET A 101 16.94 -21.62 -26.64
CA MET A 101 15.65 -22.31 -26.85
C MET A 101 14.40 -21.67 -26.24
N ASP A 102 14.48 -20.70 -25.34
CA ASP A 102 13.27 -20.02 -24.83
C ASP A 102 13.48 -18.51 -24.81
N ILE A 103 13.30 -17.85 -25.97
CA ILE A 103 13.07 -16.40 -26.01
C ILE A 103 11.60 -16.22 -25.66
N PRO A 104 11.26 -15.57 -24.54
CA PRO A 104 9.87 -15.42 -24.14
C PRO A 104 9.18 -14.45 -25.08
N SER A 105 8.44 -15.03 -26.01
CA SER A 105 7.69 -14.31 -27.03
C SER A 105 6.25 -14.19 -26.60
N ILE A 106 5.70 -12.98 -26.75
CA ILE A 106 4.27 -12.72 -26.62
C ILE A 106 3.62 -12.72 -28.01
N SER A 107 2.39 -13.22 -28.12
CA SER A 107 1.63 -13.20 -29.37
C SER A 107 0.74 -11.96 -29.48
N THR A 108 0.31 -11.62 -30.70
CA THR A 108 -0.73 -10.62 -30.91
C THR A 108 -2.01 -11.00 -30.14
N GLY A 109 -2.53 -10.06 -29.37
CA GLY A 109 -3.73 -10.23 -28.54
C GLY A 109 -3.44 -10.78 -27.14
N ASP A 110 -2.22 -11.23 -26.85
CA ASP A 110 -1.88 -11.74 -25.53
C ASP A 110 -1.76 -10.60 -24.51
N LYS A 111 -2.16 -10.91 -23.27
CA LYS A 111 -2.11 -9.98 -22.14
C LYS A 111 -0.69 -9.86 -21.59
N ILE A 112 -0.12 -8.66 -21.62
CA ILE A 112 1.21 -8.33 -21.07
C ILE A 112 1.14 -8.16 -19.56
N ALA A 113 0.17 -7.38 -19.09
CA ALA A 113 0.07 -6.97 -17.70
C ALA A 113 -1.36 -6.58 -17.31
N ALA A 114 -1.63 -6.52 -16.01
CA ALA A 114 -2.85 -5.96 -15.43
C ALA A 114 -2.50 -4.88 -14.41
N ALA A 115 -3.07 -3.69 -14.56
CA ALA A 115 -2.99 -2.63 -13.57
C ALA A 115 -4.09 -2.87 -12.52
N SER A 116 -3.70 -3.07 -11.27
CA SER A 116 -4.66 -3.08 -10.16
C SER A 116 -5.15 -1.66 -9.90
N GLN A 117 -6.44 -1.54 -9.55
CA GLN A 117 -7.01 -0.25 -9.19
C GLN A 117 -6.56 0.14 -7.78
N PRO A 118 -6.22 1.42 -7.53
CA PRO A 118 -5.95 1.88 -6.19
C PRO A 118 -7.19 1.76 -5.31
N THR A 119 -6.98 1.53 -4.02
CA THR A 119 -8.08 1.50 -3.06
C THR A 119 -8.24 2.83 -2.33
N TYR A 120 -9.47 3.10 -1.90
CA TYR A 120 -9.71 4.14 -0.91
C TYR A 120 -9.27 3.64 0.46
N GLY A 121 -8.71 4.54 1.26
CA GLY A 121 -8.44 4.24 2.66
C GLY A 121 -9.70 4.32 3.52
N LEU A 122 -9.60 3.85 4.77
CA LEU A 122 -10.64 3.98 5.77
C LEU A 122 -10.35 5.15 6.71
N PHE A 123 -11.41 5.90 7.04
CA PHE A 123 -11.32 7.02 7.96
C PHE A 123 -10.95 6.54 9.37
N GLY A 124 -10.05 7.29 9.99
CA GLY A 124 -9.80 7.23 11.42
C GLY A 124 -10.67 8.21 12.18
N MET A 125 -10.61 8.16 13.50
CA MET A 125 -11.31 9.06 14.40
C MET A 125 -10.49 9.26 15.67
N ASP A 126 -10.28 10.51 16.07
CA ASP A 126 -9.64 10.83 17.36
C ASP A 126 -10.62 10.62 18.54
N ILE A 127 -10.14 10.77 19.78
CA ILE A 127 -11.00 10.58 20.97
C ILE A 127 -12.11 11.63 21.10
N PHE A 128 -11.98 12.76 20.41
CA PHE A 128 -12.94 13.88 20.41
C PHE A 128 -13.97 13.74 19.28
N GLY A 129 -13.91 12.68 18.48
CA GLY A 129 -14.82 12.45 17.35
C GLY A 129 -14.43 13.19 16.07
N ASN A 130 -13.23 13.78 15.99
CA ASN A 130 -12.77 14.38 14.75
C ASN A 130 -12.31 13.28 13.78
N GLU A 131 -12.82 13.32 12.56
CA GLU A 131 -12.42 12.39 11.50
C GLU A 131 -10.99 12.67 11.02
N ILE A 132 -10.20 11.60 10.91
CA ILE A 132 -8.85 11.64 10.37
C ILE A 132 -8.89 11.04 8.97
N LYS A 133 -8.62 11.87 7.96
CA LYS A 133 -8.68 11.47 6.55
C LYS A 133 -7.52 10.53 6.21
N PRO A 134 -7.80 9.39 5.55
CA PRO A 134 -6.75 8.53 5.03
C PRO A 134 -6.13 9.14 3.77
N LYS A 135 -4.92 8.71 3.45
CA LYS A 135 -4.34 8.98 2.13
C LYS A 135 -4.94 7.99 1.12
N PRO A 136 -5.53 8.45 0.00
CA PRO A 136 -5.99 7.54 -1.03
C PRO A 136 -4.80 6.88 -1.74
N GLY A 137 -4.99 5.64 -2.19
CA GLY A 137 -4.02 4.97 -3.06
C GLY A 137 -3.87 5.72 -4.39
N LYS A 138 -2.67 5.64 -4.96
CA LYS A 138 -2.33 6.23 -6.26
C LYS A 138 -2.47 5.21 -7.36
N ARG A 139 -2.86 5.64 -8.56
CA ARG A 139 -2.89 4.77 -9.74
C ARG A 139 -1.47 4.31 -10.10
N ALA A 140 -1.38 3.10 -10.64
CA ALA A 140 -0.14 2.59 -11.24
C ALA A 140 0.35 3.56 -12.32
N VAL A 141 1.66 3.84 -12.32
CA VAL A 141 2.29 4.74 -13.28
C VAL A 141 3.02 3.92 -14.34
N TYR A 142 2.48 3.93 -15.56
CA TYR A 142 3.08 3.33 -16.74
C TYR A 142 2.80 4.18 -17.99
N LYS A 143 3.58 3.95 -19.04
CA LYS A 143 3.39 4.54 -20.37
C LYS A 143 3.25 3.44 -21.39
N LEU A 144 2.31 3.62 -22.31
CA LEU A 144 2.15 2.74 -23.46
C LEU A 144 3.24 3.07 -24.49
N GLY A 145 4.10 2.10 -24.75
CA GLY A 145 5.07 2.15 -25.84
C GLY A 145 4.52 1.52 -27.12
N PRO A 146 5.37 1.40 -28.16
CA PRO A 146 4.99 0.78 -29.41
C PRO A 146 4.45 -0.63 -29.24
N ASN A 147 3.45 -0.95 -30.07
CA ASN A 147 2.82 -2.25 -30.18
C ASN A 147 2.08 -2.75 -28.92
N VAL A 148 1.78 -1.87 -27.98
CA VAL A 148 1.01 -2.16 -26.76
C VAL A 148 -0.26 -1.32 -26.73
N ILE A 149 -1.38 -1.95 -26.42
CA ILE A 149 -2.67 -1.28 -26.21
C ILE A 149 -3.18 -1.55 -24.80
N GLU A 150 -3.96 -0.61 -24.28
CA GLU A 150 -4.65 -0.76 -23.00
C GLU A 150 -6.14 -0.99 -23.22
N HIS A 151 -6.70 -1.99 -22.54
CA HIS A 151 -8.13 -2.25 -22.50
C HIS A 151 -8.51 -2.73 -21.09
N GLU A 152 -9.51 -2.10 -20.47
CA GLU A 152 -10.01 -2.47 -19.12
C GLU A 152 -8.90 -2.61 -18.06
N SER A 153 -7.95 -1.67 -18.01
CA SER A 153 -6.79 -1.70 -17.09
C SER A 153 -5.83 -2.87 -17.32
N SER A 154 -5.92 -3.55 -18.46
CA SER A 154 -4.98 -4.58 -18.89
C SER A 154 -4.25 -4.15 -20.15
N LEU A 155 -2.98 -4.51 -20.23
CA LEU A 155 -2.12 -4.24 -21.37
C LEU A 155 -2.07 -5.46 -22.27
N TYR A 156 -2.19 -5.26 -23.58
CA TYR A 156 -2.18 -6.32 -24.58
C TYR A 156 -1.17 -6.02 -25.69
N SER A 157 -0.57 -7.07 -26.23
CA SER A 157 0.31 -6.96 -27.39
C SER A 157 -0.51 -6.85 -28.67
N THR A 158 -0.04 -6.03 -29.62
CA THR A 158 -0.60 -5.96 -30.97
C THR A 158 0.21 -6.76 -31.99
N ILE A 159 1.42 -7.20 -31.63
CA ILE A 159 2.31 -7.98 -32.50
C ILE A 159 2.83 -9.22 -31.79
N ASN A 160 3.34 -10.17 -32.55
CA ASN A 160 4.22 -11.20 -32.01
C ASN A 160 5.61 -10.59 -31.75
N GLY A 161 6.17 -10.78 -30.56
CA GLY A 161 7.45 -10.15 -30.23
C GLY A 161 7.94 -10.41 -28.82
N GLN A 162 8.91 -9.62 -28.38
CA GLN A 162 9.47 -9.66 -27.03
C GLN A 162 9.07 -8.41 -26.26
N ILE A 163 8.66 -8.60 -24.99
CA ILE A 163 8.31 -7.50 -24.09
C ILE A 163 9.61 -6.80 -23.65
N SER A 164 9.65 -5.47 -23.79
CA SER A 164 10.73 -4.61 -23.32
C SER A 164 10.14 -3.53 -22.42
N ILE A 165 10.79 -3.30 -21.27
CA ILE A 165 10.37 -2.27 -20.32
C ILE A 165 11.52 -1.30 -20.15
N VAL A 166 11.32 -0.06 -20.58
CA VAL A 166 12.32 1.02 -20.51
C VAL A 166 11.77 2.13 -19.63
N GLY A 167 12.30 2.23 -18.40
CA GLY A 167 11.76 3.13 -17.39
C GLY A 167 10.33 2.73 -17.00
N HIS A 168 9.36 3.61 -17.29
CA HIS A 168 7.93 3.33 -17.11
C HIS A 168 7.21 2.94 -18.42
N THR A 169 7.93 2.85 -19.53
CA THR A 169 7.34 2.56 -20.85
C THR A 169 7.38 1.07 -21.14
N ILE A 170 6.24 0.51 -21.52
CA ILE A 170 6.08 -0.91 -21.86
C ILE A 170 5.83 -1.03 -23.34
N GLN A 171 6.66 -1.80 -24.03
CA GLN A 171 6.62 -1.96 -25.47
C GLN A 171 6.86 -3.42 -25.87
N VAL A 172 6.46 -3.77 -27.08
CA VAL A 172 6.77 -5.09 -27.68
C VAL A 172 7.60 -4.87 -28.93
N ASN A 173 8.79 -5.49 -28.94
CA ASN A 173 9.72 -5.46 -30.06
C ASN A 173 9.53 -6.70 -30.95
N PRO A 174 9.50 -6.56 -32.29
CA PRO A 174 9.41 -7.71 -33.17
C PRO A 174 10.65 -8.61 -33.03
N VAL A 175 10.44 -9.93 -32.94
CA VAL A 175 11.53 -10.92 -32.90
C VAL A 175 11.69 -11.52 -34.29
N PHE A 176 12.89 -11.42 -34.85
CA PHE A 176 13.22 -12.02 -36.14
C PHE A 176 13.97 -13.33 -35.94
N TYR A 177 13.42 -14.43 -36.46
CA TYR A 177 14.10 -15.72 -36.51
C TYR A 177 14.96 -15.80 -37.76
N VAL A 178 16.29 -15.75 -37.60
CA VAL A 178 17.21 -16.11 -38.69
C VAL A 178 17.29 -17.64 -38.72
N LYS A 179 16.55 -18.27 -39.64
CA LYS A 179 16.77 -19.69 -39.98
C LYS A 179 18.05 -19.78 -40.82
N GLY A 180 19.14 -20.18 -40.19
CA GLY A 180 20.37 -20.54 -40.87
C GLY A 180 21.27 -21.30 -39.91
N ASP A 181 21.91 -22.36 -40.39
CA ASP A 181 23.07 -22.91 -39.70
C ASP A 181 24.10 -21.77 -39.59
N LEU A 182 24.38 -21.32 -38.36
CA LEU A 182 25.52 -20.46 -38.08
C LEU A 182 26.77 -21.32 -38.29
N SER A 183 27.15 -21.54 -39.55
CA SER A 183 28.48 -22.02 -39.88
C SER A 183 29.45 -20.92 -39.45
N LEU A 184 30.23 -21.18 -38.41
CA LEU A 184 31.33 -20.36 -37.88
C LEU A 184 32.50 -20.29 -38.87
N GLU A 185 32.22 -19.94 -40.12
CA GLU A 185 33.23 -19.68 -41.14
C GLU A 185 33.02 -18.26 -41.68
N VAL A 186 33.55 -17.31 -40.88
CA VAL A 186 33.95 -15.96 -41.28
C VAL A 186 32.84 -14.95 -41.62
N GLY A 187 32.85 -13.81 -40.91
CA GLY A 187 32.41 -12.53 -41.49
C GLY A 187 31.70 -11.60 -40.52
N ASN A 188 32.23 -10.37 -40.36
CA ASN A 188 31.55 -9.24 -39.71
C ASN A 188 30.07 -9.15 -40.13
N ILE A 189 29.18 -9.02 -39.15
CA ILE A 189 27.79 -8.65 -39.43
C ILE A 189 27.76 -7.13 -39.61
N ASP A 190 27.89 -6.66 -40.86
CA ASP A 190 27.62 -5.27 -41.21
C ASP A 190 26.10 -5.05 -41.30
N PHE A 191 25.55 -4.26 -40.38
CA PHE A 191 24.18 -3.76 -40.43
C PHE A 191 24.09 -2.61 -41.43
N TRP A 192 23.75 -2.89 -42.70
CA TRP A 192 23.38 -1.84 -43.65
C TRP A 192 21.91 -1.96 -44.08
N LYS A 193 21.16 -0.92 -43.71
CA LYS A 193 19.98 -0.31 -44.35
C LYS A 193 19.15 -1.19 -45.30
N CYS A 194 17.87 -1.33 -44.97
CA CYS A 194 16.81 -1.38 -45.99
C CYS A 194 16.00 -0.08 -45.93
N VAL A 195 16.23 0.76 -46.94
CA VAL A 195 15.27 1.75 -47.47
C VAL A 195 14.66 1.09 -48.71
N TYR A 196 13.34 0.97 -48.76
CA TYR A 196 12.45 1.63 -49.72
C TYR A 196 10.99 1.36 -49.32
#